data_AF-A0A9E5VXT8-F1
#
_entry.id   AF-A0A9E5VXT8-F1
#
_cell.length_a   1.000
_cell.length_b   1.000
_cell.length_c   1.000
_cell.angle_alpha   90.00
_cell.angle_beta   90.00
_cell.angle_gamma   90.00
#
_symmetry.space_group_name_H-M   'P 1'
#
loop_
_entity.id
_entity.type
_entity.pdbx_description
1 polymer ?
#
loop_
_entity_poly.entity_id
_entity_poly.type
_entity_poly.pdbx_seq_one_letter_code
_entity_poly.pdbx_strand_id
1 'polypeptide(L)'
;MTEREISDFLKEQYSIYPKMLLQDFFKGLFQSVYGCEHLVSDEKQGLLKLREEAEGNVPIRENYIEPLGDIYCRAHLWAVKSGKLSAKTLFNLFFLSASPPSTDAREELKKGLKVLTDLSEGELPGLSRDDIIGKARQWEEQGFKPLHHSEEFREAYRPAYRVIKRSFVKYLPILEKMDKLLKTKEKLTVAIEGGSATGKSTLGEALAKLYEANLFHADDYFLQPYQRTEQRLNEAGGNMDRERFSGEILAGISSGGDFNYRPFDCSKQIISEPVFVRANPINIIEGAYSMHPEMKGNYDLKVFLKVSEETAKKRIEKRNSPEMQRRFFNEWIPMEQKYFKAFSIEENCDIVIINE
;
A
#
# COMPACT_ATOMS: atom_id res chain seq x y z
N MET A 1 -8.64 -8.09 15.71
CA MET A 1 -7.97 -8.68 16.87
C MET A 1 -8.90 -9.50 17.79
N THR A 2 -8.53 -10.75 18.01
CA THR A 2 -8.98 -11.64 19.10
C THR A 2 -8.49 -11.10 20.47
N GLU A 3 -9.06 -11.59 21.59
CA GLU A 3 -8.57 -11.18 22.92
C GLU A 3 -7.09 -11.55 23.13
N ARG A 4 -6.64 -12.68 22.55
CA ARG A 4 -5.24 -13.10 22.56
C ARG A 4 -4.33 -12.12 21.81
N GLU A 5 -4.69 -11.73 20.59
CA GLU A 5 -3.90 -10.77 19.80
C GLU A 5 -3.81 -9.40 20.48
N ILE A 6 -4.88 -8.95 21.14
CA ILE A 6 -4.86 -7.72 21.95
C ILE A 6 -3.89 -7.88 23.13
N SER A 7 -3.94 -9.03 23.82
CA SER A 7 -3.06 -9.30 24.95
C SER A 7 -1.59 -9.28 24.54
N ASP A 8 -1.25 -9.97 23.46
CA ASP A 8 0.10 -10.00 22.89
C ASP A 8 0.55 -8.58 22.49
N PHE A 9 -0.31 -7.79 21.83
CA PHE A 9 -0.05 -6.40 21.48
C PHE A 9 0.25 -5.53 22.71
N LEU A 10 -0.56 -5.60 23.76
CA LEU A 10 -0.37 -4.78 24.97
C LEU A 10 0.93 -5.14 25.71
N LYS A 11 1.26 -6.43 25.79
CA LYS A 11 2.51 -6.93 26.39
C LYS A 11 3.73 -6.50 25.57
N GLU A 12 3.64 -6.58 24.24
CA GLU A 12 4.70 -6.11 23.35
C GLU A 12 4.93 -4.60 23.50
N GLN A 13 3.87 -3.80 23.55
CA GLN A 13 3.98 -2.34 23.79
C GLN A 13 4.65 -2.04 25.12
N TYR A 14 4.29 -2.73 26.21
CA TYR A 14 4.91 -2.55 27.51
C TYR A 14 6.39 -2.97 27.53
N SER A 15 6.73 -4.06 26.82
CA SER A 15 8.11 -4.51 26.66
C SER A 15 8.98 -3.48 25.93
N ILE A 16 8.45 -2.85 24.87
CA ILE A 16 9.13 -1.80 24.12
C ILE A 16 9.19 -0.49 24.92
N TYR A 17 8.15 -0.19 25.71
CA TYR A 17 8.00 1.05 26.45
C TYR A 17 7.72 0.84 27.96
N PRO A 18 8.69 0.37 28.77
CA PRO A 18 8.46 0.03 30.19
C PRO A 18 7.97 1.19 31.08
N LYS A 19 8.32 2.43 30.72
CA LYS A 19 7.85 3.68 31.36
C LYS A 19 6.48 4.18 30.89
N MET A 20 5.75 3.41 30.08
CA MET A 20 4.42 3.82 29.62
C MET A 20 3.40 3.80 30.78
N LEU A 21 2.50 4.78 30.79
CA LEU A 21 1.44 4.88 31.78
C LEU A 21 0.09 4.43 31.20
N LEU A 22 -0.95 4.34 32.05
CA LEU A 22 -2.30 3.96 31.64
C LEU A 22 -2.82 4.74 30.41
N GLN A 23 -2.53 6.04 30.35
CA GLN A 23 -2.91 6.89 29.21
C GLN A 23 -2.27 6.42 27.88
N ASP A 24 -1.04 5.91 27.92
CA ASP A 24 -0.33 5.45 26.73
C ASP A 24 -0.90 4.11 26.23
N PHE A 25 -1.34 3.24 27.13
CA PHE A 25 -2.11 2.04 26.77
C PHE A 25 -3.43 2.42 26.08
N PHE A 26 -4.18 3.36 26.64
CA PHE A 26 -5.43 3.84 26.03
C PHE A 26 -5.19 4.44 24.66
N LYS A 27 -4.13 5.24 24.50
CA LYS A 27 -3.73 5.79 23.20
C LYS A 27 -3.34 4.70 22.20
N GLY A 28 -2.59 3.69 22.64
CA GLY A 28 -2.21 2.55 21.80
C GLY A 28 -3.43 1.77 21.29
N LEU A 29 -4.35 1.42 22.19
CA LEU A 29 -5.62 0.78 21.86
C LEU A 29 -6.47 1.65 20.92
N PHE A 30 -6.59 2.96 21.21
CA PHE A 30 -7.29 3.90 20.34
C PHE A 30 -6.74 3.87 18.92
N GLN A 31 -5.44 4.09 18.78
CA GLN A 31 -4.80 4.14 17.47
C GLN A 31 -4.87 2.77 16.76
N SER A 32 -4.89 1.64 17.48
CA SER A 32 -5.00 0.30 16.88
C SER A 32 -6.36 0.04 16.20
N VAL A 33 -7.40 0.77 16.63
CA VAL A 33 -8.77 0.62 16.14
C VAL A 33 -9.16 1.78 15.22
N TYR A 34 -8.89 3.00 15.66
CA TYR A 34 -9.29 4.24 14.98
C TYR A 34 -8.20 4.79 14.03
N GLY A 35 -6.97 4.30 14.12
CA GLY A 35 -5.87 4.77 13.28
C GLY A 35 -5.39 6.18 13.64
N CYS A 36 -5.19 7.00 12.60
CA CYS A 36 -4.88 8.40 12.74
C CYS A 36 -6.15 9.27 12.75
N GLU A 37 -6.09 10.40 13.44
CA GLU A 37 -7.12 11.44 13.28
C GLU A 37 -7.17 11.91 11.82
N HIS A 38 -8.36 12.30 11.37
CA HIS A 38 -8.52 13.02 10.10
C HIS A 38 -7.69 14.30 10.16
N LEU A 39 -6.67 14.37 9.31
CA LEU A 39 -5.78 15.52 9.23
C LEU A 39 -6.51 16.78 8.75
N VAL A 40 -6.05 17.90 9.32
CA VAL A 40 -6.36 19.30 9.02
C VAL A 40 -6.33 19.59 7.51
N SER A 41 -7.21 20.48 7.07
CA SER A 41 -7.49 20.90 5.69
C SER A 41 -6.33 21.50 4.86
N ASP A 42 -5.11 21.58 5.40
CA ASP A 42 -3.94 22.18 4.72
C ASP A 42 -2.75 21.20 4.64
N GLU A 43 -2.67 20.51 3.51
CA GLU A 43 -1.61 19.57 3.15
C GLU A 43 -0.20 20.19 3.19
N LYS A 44 -0.05 21.44 2.75
CA LYS A 44 1.27 22.09 2.67
C LYS A 44 1.85 22.32 4.06
N GLN A 45 1.03 22.80 4.99
CA GLN A 45 1.44 22.97 6.38
C GLN A 45 1.73 21.62 7.05
N GLY A 46 0.91 20.60 6.79
CA GLY A 46 1.12 19.26 7.32
C GLY A 46 2.47 18.66 6.90
N LEU A 47 2.82 18.81 5.63
CA LEU A 47 4.11 18.34 5.10
C LEU A 47 5.30 19.12 5.66
N LEU A 48 5.19 20.46 5.78
CA LEU A 48 6.25 21.29 6.35
C LEU A 48 6.57 20.88 7.79
N LYS A 49 5.53 20.74 8.63
CA LYS A 49 5.68 20.27 10.01
C LYS A 49 6.33 18.90 10.11
N LEU A 50 5.96 17.97 9.21
CA LEU A 50 6.57 16.63 9.19
C LEU A 50 8.06 16.69 8.86
N ARG A 51 8.47 17.56 7.94
CA ARG A 51 9.89 17.77 7.62
C ARG A 51 10.66 18.32 8.82
N GLU A 52 10.15 19.37 9.44
CA GLU A 52 10.75 19.99 10.63
C GLU A 52 10.88 18.97 11.78
N GLU A 53 9.82 18.18 12.03
CA GLU A 53 9.84 17.12 13.04
C GLU A 53 10.89 16.04 12.73
N ALA A 54 11.03 15.65 11.46
CA ALA A 54 11.99 14.64 11.01
C ALA A 54 13.44 15.12 11.10
N GLU A 55 13.69 16.41 10.89
CA GLU A 55 15.03 17.04 11.05
C GLU A 55 15.43 17.17 12.52
N GLY A 56 14.45 17.26 13.42
CA GLY A 56 14.63 17.33 14.86
C GLY A 56 15.27 16.08 15.49
N ASN A 57 15.19 15.99 16.81
CA ASN A 57 15.82 14.93 17.60
C ASN A 57 14.99 13.63 17.60
N VAL A 58 14.86 13.01 16.43
CA VAL A 58 14.15 11.74 16.22
C VAL A 58 15.02 10.54 16.64
N PRO A 59 14.50 9.60 17.44
CA PRO A 59 15.20 8.37 17.81
C PRO A 59 15.59 7.51 16.60
N ILE A 60 16.75 6.86 16.67
CA ILE A 60 17.21 5.90 15.66
C ILE A 60 16.35 4.63 15.75
N ARG A 61 15.77 4.21 14.61
CA ARG A 61 14.91 3.02 14.50
C ARG A 61 15.20 2.28 13.19
N GLU A 62 16.06 1.27 13.21
CA GLU A 62 16.40 0.51 11.98
C GLU A 62 15.16 -0.10 11.32
N ASN A 63 14.34 -0.77 12.14
CA ASN A 63 12.95 -1.07 11.81
C ASN A 63 12.08 0.13 12.20
N TYR A 64 11.68 0.91 11.19
CA TYR A 64 10.87 2.10 11.38
C TYR A 64 9.36 1.81 11.35
N ILE A 65 8.95 0.54 11.22
CA ILE A 65 7.55 0.12 11.30
C ILE A 65 7.33 -0.63 12.61
N GLU A 66 6.43 -0.11 13.44
CA GLU A 66 5.99 -0.74 14.67
C GLU A 66 4.50 -1.14 14.53
N PRO A 67 4.17 -2.43 14.61
CA PRO A 67 2.78 -2.88 14.54
C PRO A 67 1.91 -2.23 15.62
N LEU A 68 0.66 -1.95 15.24
CA LEU A 68 -0.33 -1.37 16.13
C LEU A 68 -1.64 -2.14 15.94
N GLY A 69 -1.58 -3.43 16.28
CA GLY A 69 -2.61 -4.41 15.96
C GLY A 69 -2.61 -4.83 14.48
N ASP A 70 -3.78 -5.25 14.01
CA ASP A 70 -3.92 -5.86 12.67
C ASP A 70 -4.07 -4.83 11.55
N ILE A 71 -4.65 -3.66 11.87
CA ILE A 71 -5.10 -2.70 10.85
C ILE A 71 -4.08 -1.60 10.63
N TYR A 72 -3.39 -1.18 11.69
CA TYR A 72 -2.50 -0.02 11.66
C TYR A 72 -1.09 -0.37 12.15
N CYS A 73 -0.17 0.54 11.87
CA CYS A 73 1.18 0.53 12.39
C CYS A 73 1.67 1.97 12.55
N ARG A 74 2.68 2.17 13.40
CA ARG A 74 3.41 3.41 13.52
C ARG A 74 4.61 3.37 12.59
N ALA A 75 4.62 4.27 11.61
CA ALA A 75 5.78 4.55 10.76
C ALA A 75 6.58 5.69 11.38
N HIS A 76 7.72 5.36 11.97
CA HIS A 76 8.62 6.27 12.68
C HIS A 76 9.31 7.23 11.70
N LEU A 77 9.43 8.50 12.12
CA LEU A 77 10.01 9.58 11.30
C LEU A 77 11.50 9.38 10.99
N TRP A 78 12.16 8.43 11.67
CA TRP A 78 13.50 7.99 11.30
C TRP A 78 13.59 7.53 9.84
N ALA A 79 12.51 7.00 9.26
CA ALA A 79 12.46 6.65 7.84
C ALA A 79 12.75 7.86 6.93
N VAL A 80 12.26 9.03 7.31
CA VAL A 80 12.51 10.29 6.60
C VAL A 80 13.92 10.80 6.89
N LYS A 81 14.31 10.84 8.17
CA LYS A 81 15.64 11.32 8.59
C LYS A 81 16.79 10.51 8.00
N SER A 82 16.64 9.19 7.93
CA SER A 82 17.61 8.27 7.30
C SER A 82 17.56 8.27 5.77
N GLY A 83 16.56 8.94 5.18
CA GLY A 83 16.37 9.03 3.74
C GLY A 83 15.83 7.78 3.08
N LYS A 84 15.30 6.81 3.84
CA LYS A 84 14.58 5.63 3.32
C LYS A 84 13.29 6.04 2.60
N LEU A 85 12.54 6.96 3.18
CA LEU A 85 11.34 7.55 2.58
C LEU A 85 11.51 9.07 2.47
N SER A 86 10.82 9.68 1.50
CA SER A 86 10.65 11.11 1.46
C SER A 86 9.59 11.55 2.47
N ALA A 87 9.69 12.79 2.95
CA ALA A 87 8.68 13.36 3.83
C ALA A 87 7.28 13.37 3.17
N LYS A 88 7.22 13.60 1.85
CA LYS A 88 5.97 13.61 1.08
C LYS A 88 5.36 12.21 1.00
N THR A 89 6.17 11.17 0.79
CA THR A 89 5.70 9.77 0.77
C THR A 89 5.13 9.35 2.11
N LEU A 90 5.83 9.62 3.23
CA LEU A 90 5.30 9.31 4.56
C LEU A 90 4.03 10.13 4.89
N PHE A 91 4.00 11.40 4.49
CA PHE A 91 2.81 12.25 4.65
C PHE A 91 1.62 11.70 3.86
N ASN A 92 1.80 11.33 2.60
CA ASN A 92 0.74 10.80 1.75
C ASN A 92 0.25 9.42 2.24
N LEU A 93 1.16 8.56 2.73
CA LEU A 93 0.77 7.30 3.39
C LEU A 93 -0.11 7.57 4.62
N PHE A 94 0.30 8.50 5.47
CA PHE A 94 -0.47 8.92 6.64
C PHE A 94 -1.85 9.45 6.25
N PHE A 95 -1.91 10.32 5.24
CA PHE A 95 -3.14 10.89 4.73
C PHE A 95 -4.09 9.84 4.14
N LEU A 96 -3.59 8.94 3.27
CA LEU A 96 -4.39 7.85 2.69
C LEU A 96 -4.78 6.77 3.72
N SER A 97 -4.11 6.76 4.87
CA SER A 97 -4.46 5.88 5.98
C SER A 97 -5.57 6.44 6.86
N ALA A 98 -5.84 7.75 6.78
CA ALA A 98 -6.99 8.35 7.43
C ALA A 98 -8.27 7.79 6.80
N SER A 99 -9.08 7.13 7.61
CA SER A 99 -10.36 6.58 7.17
C SER A 99 -11.33 6.66 8.34
N PRO A 100 -12.63 6.81 8.05
CA PRO A 100 -13.63 6.67 9.08
C PRO A 100 -13.45 5.32 9.80
N PRO A 101 -13.60 5.28 11.12
CA PRO A 101 -13.53 4.03 11.87
C PRO A 101 -14.62 3.05 11.38
N SER A 102 -14.37 1.75 11.58
CA SER A 102 -15.38 0.72 11.32
C SER A 102 -16.62 0.96 12.20
N THR A 103 -17.77 0.42 11.78
CA THR A 103 -19.01 0.49 12.57
C THR A 103 -18.85 -0.12 13.97
N ASP A 104 -17.95 -1.09 14.09
CA ASP A 104 -17.73 -1.87 15.32
C ASP A 104 -16.56 -1.33 16.16
N ALA A 105 -15.89 -0.26 15.71
CA ALA A 105 -14.70 0.30 16.36
C ALA A 105 -14.90 0.58 17.86
N ARG A 106 -16.08 1.06 18.25
CA ARG A 106 -16.39 1.33 19.66
C ARG A 106 -16.35 0.05 20.50
N GLU A 107 -16.91 -1.04 19.97
CA GLU A 107 -16.95 -2.33 20.65
C GLU A 107 -15.59 -3.03 20.63
N GLU A 108 -14.82 -2.88 19.54
CA GLU A 108 -13.42 -3.33 19.48
C GLU A 108 -12.53 -2.63 20.52
N LEU A 109 -12.69 -1.32 20.70
CA LEU A 109 -11.96 -0.57 21.71
C LEU A 109 -12.35 -1.00 23.13
N LYS A 110 -13.64 -1.18 23.42
CA LYS A 110 -14.12 -1.70 24.71
C LYS A 110 -13.56 -3.09 25.02
N LYS A 111 -13.55 -3.97 24.02
CA LYS A 111 -12.91 -5.28 24.13
C LYS A 111 -11.43 -5.14 24.49
N GLY A 112 -10.73 -4.19 23.87
CA GLY A 112 -9.34 -3.86 24.21
C GLY A 112 -9.15 -3.41 25.66
N LEU A 113 -10.03 -2.53 26.14
CA LEU A 113 -10.01 -2.04 27.53
C LEU A 113 -10.29 -3.16 28.54
N LYS A 114 -11.20 -4.08 28.21
CA LYS A 114 -11.46 -5.28 29.02
C LYS A 114 -10.19 -6.14 29.15
N VAL A 115 -9.54 -6.46 28.02
CA VAL A 115 -8.30 -7.25 28.05
C VAL A 115 -7.20 -6.55 28.84
N LEU A 116 -7.03 -5.23 28.69
CA LEU A 116 -6.09 -4.44 29.49
C LEU A 116 -6.40 -4.52 31.00
N THR A 117 -7.69 -4.48 31.36
CA THR A 117 -8.16 -4.62 32.74
C THR A 117 -7.77 -5.98 33.31
N ASP A 118 -7.99 -7.05 32.56
CA ASP A 118 -7.65 -8.42 32.97
C ASP A 118 -6.13 -8.62 33.12
N LEU A 119 -5.32 -7.97 32.27
CA LEU A 119 -3.85 -8.01 32.36
C LEU A 119 -3.25 -7.24 33.54
N SER A 120 -3.99 -6.30 34.13
CA SER A 120 -3.51 -5.52 35.29
C SER A 120 -3.31 -6.40 36.54
N GLU A 121 -3.88 -7.60 36.56
CA GLU A 121 -3.78 -8.59 37.64
C GLU A 121 -2.48 -9.43 37.56
N GLY A 122 -1.34 -8.78 37.27
CA GLY A 122 -0.01 -9.38 37.41
C GLY A 122 0.83 -9.48 36.14
N GLU A 123 0.26 -9.25 34.95
CA GLU A 123 1.00 -9.29 33.68
C GLU A 123 1.49 -7.91 33.23
N LEU A 124 0.82 -6.83 33.67
CA LEU A 124 1.23 -5.44 33.45
C LEU A 124 1.35 -4.73 34.81
N PRO A 125 2.51 -4.83 35.49
CA PRO A 125 2.67 -4.31 36.84
C PRO A 125 2.57 -2.77 36.89
N GLY A 126 1.99 -2.25 37.96
CA GLY A 126 1.85 -0.80 38.18
C GLY A 126 0.55 -0.18 37.65
N LEU A 127 -0.39 -0.98 37.13
CA LEU A 127 -1.73 -0.54 36.77
C LEU A 127 -2.75 -1.01 37.82
N SER A 128 -3.64 -0.11 38.24
CA SER A 128 -4.78 -0.44 39.11
C SER A 128 -5.99 -0.81 38.26
N ARG A 129 -6.61 -1.96 38.56
CA ARG A 129 -7.85 -2.42 37.91
C ARG A 129 -8.97 -1.36 38.00
N ASP A 130 -9.17 -0.80 39.18
CA ASP A 130 -10.20 0.22 39.44
C ASP A 130 -9.92 1.51 38.67
N ASP A 131 -8.65 1.91 38.55
CA ASP A 131 -8.26 3.10 37.77
C ASP A 131 -8.53 2.90 36.28
N ILE A 132 -8.24 1.71 35.74
CA ILE A 132 -8.53 1.37 34.34
C ILE A 132 -10.03 1.50 34.09
N ILE A 133 -10.85 0.83 34.91
CA ILE A 133 -12.31 0.82 34.75
C ILE A 133 -12.88 2.25 34.87
N GLY A 134 -12.47 2.99 35.90
CA GLY A 134 -12.93 4.35 36.15
C GLY A 134 -12.57 5.31 35.01
N LYS A 135 -11.31 5.32 34.57
CA LYS A 135 -10.85 6.18 33.47
C LYS A 135 -11.43 5.77 32.12
N ALA A 136 -11.58 4.47 31.86
CA ALA A 136 -12.21 3.97 30.64
C ALA A 136 -13.66 4.44 30.52
N ARG A 137 -14.42 4.37 31.62
CA ARG A 137 -15.81 4.85 31.67
C ARG A 137 -15.90 6.36 31.41
N GLN A 138 -15.06 7.15 32.08
CA GLN A 138 -15.04 8.60 31.87
C GLN A 138 -14.68 8.96 30.42
N TRP A 139 -13.73 8.24 29.83
CA TRP A 139 -13.31 8.46 28.45
C TRP A 139 -14.40 8.04 27.44
N GLU A 140 -15.13 6.96 27.73
CA GLU A 140 -16.29 6.54 26.95
C GLU A 140 -17.42 7.59 26.97
N GLU A 141 -17.73 8.16 28.14
CA GLU A 141 -18.74 9.22 28.29
C GLU A 141 -18.38 10.48 27.48
N GLN A 142 -17.09 10.72 27.25
CA GLN A 142 -16.60 11.80 26.39
C GLN A 142 -16.56 11.46 24.90
N GLY A 143 -16.99 10.25 24.52
CA GLY A 143 -17.01 9.76 23.15
C GLY A 143 -15.65 9.28 22.63
N PHE A 144 -14.78 8.76 23.51
CA PHE A 144 -13.43 8.28 23.18
C PHE A 144 -12.61 9.30 22.37
N LYS A 145 -12.52 10.54 22.88
CA LYS A 145 -11.69 11.57 22.24
C LYS A 145 -10.23 11.11 22.10
N PRO A 146 -9.54 11.46 21.01
CA PRO A 146 -8.14 11.09 20.85
C PRO A 146 -7.26 11.56 22.02
N LEU A 147 -6.26 10.75 22.35
CA LEU A 147 -5.35 10.99 23.47
C LEU A 147 -3.94 11.33 22.98
N HIS A 148 -3.23 12.16 23.74
CA HIS A 148 -1.79 12.36 23.60
C HIS A 148 -1.02 11.37 24.48
N HIS A 149 0.28 11.20 24.22
CA HIS A 149 1.15 10.44 25.13
C HIS A 149 1.35 11.19 26.45
N SER A 150 1.59 10.44 27.53
CA SER A 150 1.97 11.02 28.83
C SER A 150 3.26 11.83 28.74
N GLU A 151 3.52 12.70 29.72
CA GLU A 151 4.78 13.46 29.78
C GLU A 151 5.97 12.53 29.96
N GLU A 152 5.83 11.54 30.84
CA GLU A 152 6.82 10.52 31.13
C GLU A 152 7.19 9.71 29.87
N PHE A 153 6.20 9.34 29.05
CA PHE A 153 6.43 8.67 27.78
C PHE A 153 7.14 9.58 26.76
N ARG A 154 6.72 10.86 26.67
CA ARG A 154 7.32 11.82 25.75
C ARG A 154 8.78 12.10 26.09
N GLU A 155 9.10 12.28 27.36
CA GLU A 155 10.47 12.49 27.84
C GLU A 155 11.36 11.26 27.62
N ALA A 156 10.83 10.07 27.91
CA ALA A 156 11.58 8.82 27.81
C ALA A 156 11.85 8.40 26.36
N TYR A 157 10.87 8.55 25.47
CA TYR A 157 10.92 7.91 24.15
C TYR A 157 10.86 8.87 22.96
N ARG A 158 10.49 10.14 23.18
CA ARG A 158 10.38 11.16 22.12
C ARG A 158 9.62 10.62 20.89
N PRO A 159 8.35 10.18 21.06
CA PRO A 159 7.60 9.54 19.99
C PRO A 159 7.49 10.47 18.79
N ALA A 160 8.04 10.03 17.66
CA ALA A 160 8.01 10.74 16.40
C ALA A 160 7.63 9.75 15.29
N TYR A 161 6.33 9.63 15.02
CA TYR A 161 5.79 8.69 14.04
C TYR A 161 4.50 9.22 13.39
N ARG A 162 4.06 8.51 12.36
CA ARG A 162 2.72 8.63 11.77
C ARG A 162 2.02 7.28 11.80
N VAL A 163 0.71 7.27 12.04
CA VAL A 163 -0.07 6.02 12.05
C VAL A 163 -0.56 5.74 10.63
N ILE A 164 -0.09 4.64 10.04
CA ILE A 164 -0.45 4.24 8.67
C ILE A 164 -1.17 2.89 8.68
N LYS A 165 -1.98 2.62 7.66
CA LYS A 165 -2.60 1.30 7.47
C LYS A 165 -1.52 0.26 7.21
N ARG A 166 -1.62 -0.87 7.92
CA ARG A 166 -0.72 -2.01 7.81
C ARG A 166 -0.71 -2.60 6.39
N SER A 167 -1.80 -2.44 5.63
CA SER A 167 -1.88 -2.88 4.23
C SER A 167 -0.85 -2.21 3.30
N PHE A 168 -0.30 -1.05 3.66
CA PHE A 168 0.77 -0.39 2.90
C PHE A 168 2.17 -0.94 3.22
N VAL A 169 2.36 -1.62 4.34
CA VAL A 169 3.69 -2.06 4.82
C VAL A 169 4.39 -2.96 3.79
N LYS A 170 3.64 -3.86 3.15
CA LYS A 170 4.16 -4.75 2.10
C LYS A 170 4.66 -4.01 0.85
N TYR A 171 4.24 -2.76 0.63
CA TYR A 171 4.68 -1.96 -0.52
C TYR A 171 5.83 -1.01 -0.18
N LEU A 172 6.25 -0.90 1.09
CA LEU A 172 7.36 -0.04 1.49
C LEU A 172 8.65 -0.26 0.67
N PRO A 173 9.08 -1.49 0.33
CA PRO A 173 10.27 -1.68 -0.51
C PRO A 173 10.18 -0.97 -1.87
N ILE A 174 8.98 -0.92 -2.45
CA ILE A 174 8.72 -0.19 -3.71
C ILE A 174 8.82 1.31 -3.46
N LEU A 175 8.19 1.81 -2.39
CA LEU A 175 8.18 3.23 -2.05
C LEU A 175 9.60 3.75 -1.76
N GLU A 176 10.39 3.01 -0.98
CA GLU A 176 11.79 3.34 -0.70
C GLU A 176 12.63 3.41 -1.99
N LYS A 177 12.42 2.45 -2.90
CA LYS A 177 13.13 2.41 -4.19
C LYS A 177 12.72 3.57 -5.10
N MET A 178 11.43 3.89 -5.18
CA MET A 178 10.92 5.03 -5.94
C MET A 178 11.49 6.34 -5.39
N ASP A 179 11.39 6.59 -4.08
CA ASP A 179 11.95 7.79 -3.44
C ASP A 179 13.45 7.92 -3.65
N LYS A 180 14.19 6.79 -3.64
CA LYS A 180 15.62 6.79 -3.97
C LYS A 180 15.88 7.19 -5.43
N LEU A 181 15.12 6.65 -6.38
CA LEU A 181 15.28 6.97 -7.80
C LEU A 181 14.94 8.43 -8.10
N LEU A 182 13.87 8.95 -7.50
CA LEU A 182 13.40 10.34 -7.65
C LEU A 182 14.39 11.40 -7.14
N LYS A 183 15.36 11.01 -6.28
CA LYS A 183 16.47 11.91 -5.91
C LYS A 183 17.46 12.16 -7.05
N THR A 184 17.47 11.30 -8.06
CA THR A 184 18.50 11.29 -9.13
C THR A 184 17.92 11.35 -10.54
N LYS A 185 16.62 11.09 -10.70
CA LYS A 185 15.92 11.07 -11.98
C LYS A 185 14.83 12.12 -12.00
N GLU A 186 14.76 12.87 -13.10
CA GLU A 186 13.69 13.84 -13.35
C GLU A 186 12.38 13.16 -13.80
N LYS A 187 12.48 11.99 -14.43
CA LYS A 187 11.36 11.16 -14.86
C LYS A 187 11.52 9.74 -14.34
N LEU A 188 10.42 9.12 -13.94
CA LEU A 188 10.37 7.76 -13.42
C LEU A 188 9.21 6.99 -14.06
N THR A 189 9.53 5.93 -14.79
CA THR A 189 8.54 4.98 -15.33
C THR A 189 8.63 3.65 -14.58
N VAL A 190 7.53 3.23 -13.96
CA VAL A 190 7.44 2.03 -13.13
C VAL A 190 6.52 1.01 -13.80
N ALA A 191 6.98 -0.23 -13.95
CA ALA A 191 6.14 -1.35 -14.39
C ALA A 191 5.73 -2.24 -13.22
N ILE A 192 4.46 -2.59 -13.15
CA ILE A 192 3.86 -3.52 -12.19
C ILE A 192 3.32 -4.72 -12.97
N GLU A 193 4.10 -5.78 -12.99
CA GLU A 193 3.81 -7.05 -13.64
C GLU A 193 3.32 -8.08 -12.62
N GLY A 194 2.65 -9.13 -13.07
CA GLY A 194 2.17 -10.20 -12.21
C GLY A 194 0.94 -10.90 -12.78
N GLY A 195 0.65 -12.08 -12.26
CA GLY A 195 -0.50 -12.88 -12.72
C GLY A 195 -1.86 -12.23 -12.42
N SER A 196 -2.90 -12.82 -12.99
CA SER A 196 -4.29 -12.48 -12.70
C SER A 196 -4.61 -12.53 -11.20
N ALA A 197 -5.40 -11.56 -10.71
CA ALA A 197 -5.84 -11.44 -9.31
C ALA A 197 -4.73 -11.29 -8.25
N THR A 198 -3.53 -10.91 -8.65
CA THR A 198 -2.41 -10.59 -7.74
C THR A 198 -2.51 -9.22 -7.07
N GLY A 199 -3.40 -8.32 -7.54
CA GLY A 199 -3.61 -6.99 -6.95
C GLY A 199 -2.86 -5.84 -7.62
N LYS A 200 -2.38 -6.03 -8.86
CA LYS A 200 -1.65 -5.01 -9.65
C LYS A 200 -2.40 -3.69 -9.75
N SER A 201 -3.65 -3.69 -10.21
CA SER A 201 -4.46 -2.47 -10.33
C SER A 201 -4.62 -1.75 -9.00
N THR A 202 -4.85 -2.49 -7.90
CA THR A 202 -4.92 -1.90 -6.55
C THR A 202 -3.60 -1.24 -6.13
N LEU A 203 -2.46 -1.86 -6.43
CA LEU A 203 -1.15 -1.26 -6.18
C LEU A 203 -0.91 -0.05 -7.09
N GLY A 204 -1.23 -0.15 -8.39
CA GLY A 204 -1.11 0.93 -9.36
C GLY A 204 -1.88 2.16 -8.95
N GLU A 205 -3.15 2.00 -8.55
CA GLU A 205 -3.98 3.08 -8.02
C GLU A 205 -3.40 3.70 -6.74
N ALA A 206 -2.90 2.87 -5.83
CA ALA A 206 -2.28 3.34 -4.60
C ALA A 206 -1.03 4.19 -4.88
N LEU A 207 -0.16 3.72 -5.77
CA LEU A 207 1.05 4.45 -6.17
C LEU A 207 0.70 5.72 -6.95
N ALA A 208 -0.30 5.67 -7.84
CA ALA A 208 -0.77 6.84 -8.57
C ALA A 208 -1.25 7.95 -7.63
N LYS A 209 -1.99 7.59 -6.57
CA LYS A 209 -2.41 8.54 -5.52
C LYS A 209 -1.24 9.02 -4.66
N LEU A 210 -0.33 8.13 -4.27
CA LEU A 210 0.81 8.46 -3.41
C LEU A 210 1.81 9.41 -4.08
N TYR A 211 2.00 9.28 -5.39
CA TYR A 211 3.00 10.04 -6.14
C TYR A 211 2.40 11.05 -7.12
N GLU A 212 1.07 11.19 -7.14
CA GLU A 212 0.35 12.04 -8.11
C GLU A 212 0.75 11.69 -9.56
N ALA A 213 0.90 10.39 -9.84
CA ALA A 213 1.46 9.85 -11.08
C ALA A 213 0.38 9.50 -12.11
N ASN A 214 0.76 9.44 -13.39
CA ASN A 214 -0.07 8.82 -14.42
C ASN A 214 -0.13 7.29 -14.22
N LEU A 215 -1.28 6.68 -14.50
CA LEU A 215 -1.49 5.24 -14.43
C LEU A 215 -2.04 4.73 -15.77
N PHE A 216 -1.38 3.72 -16.33
CA PHE A 216 -1.77 3.06 -17.58
C PHE A 216 -1.99 1.57 -17.36
N HIS A 217 -3.03 1.03 -17.97
CA HIS A 217 -3.42 -0.38 -17.85
C HIS A 217 -3.04 -1.14 -19.12
N ALA A 218 -2.24 -2.20 -19.01
CA ALA A 218 -1.92 -3.05 -20.17
C ALA A 218 -3.18 -3.71 -20.77
N ASP A 219 -4.21 -3.92 -19.94
CA ASP A 219 -5.52 -4.43 -20.33
C ASP A 219 -6.26 -3.46 -21.30
N ASP A 220 -5.86 -2.19 -21.42
CA ASP A 220 -6.39 -1.29 -22.45
C ASP A 220 -5.87 -1.62 -23.86
N TYR A 221 -4.93 -2.57 -23.97
CA TYR A 221 -4.21 -2.93 -25.19
C TYR A 221 -4.34 -4.41 -25.54
N PHE A 222 -5.57 -4.94 -25.49
CA PHE A 222 -5.87 -6.26 -26.09
C PHE A 222 -5.70 -6.25 -27.62
N LEU A 223 -5.40 -7.43 -28.17
CA LEU A 223 -5.32 -7.64 -29.61
C LEU A 223 -6.63 -7.29 -30.33
N GLN A 224 -6.48 -6.56 -31.43
CA GLN A 224 -7.55 -6.34 -32.41
C GLN A 224 -7.85 -7.63 -33.20
N PRO A 225 -9.05 -7.79 -33.77
CA PRO A 225 -9.43 -9.03 -34.45
C PRO A 225 -8.45 -9.51 -35.52
N TYR A 226 -7.90 -8.60 -36.33
CA TYR A 226 -6.96 -8.96 -37.40
C TYR A 226 -5.58 -9.41 -36.88
N GLN A 227 -5.21 -9.07 -35.64
CA GLN A 227 -3.93 -9.47 -35.04
C GLN A 227 -3.97 -10.88 -34.43
N ARG A 228 -5.18 -11.45 -34.23
CA ARG A 228 -5.40 -12.77 -33.60
C ARG A 228 -5.11 -13.94 -34.55
N THR A 229 -3.95 -13.89 -35.20
CA THR A 229 -3.45 -15.00 -36.02
C THR A 229 -3.00 -16.15 -35.13
N GLU A 230 -2.99 -17.36 -35.66
CA GLU A 230 -2.49 -18.55 -34.94
C GLU A 230 -1.04 -18.36 -34.47
N GLN A 231 -0.20 -17.74 -35.32
CA GLN A 231 1.18 -17.43 -34.96
C GLN A 231 1.25 -16.48 -33.75
N ARG A 232 0.45 -15.40 -33.73
CA ARG A 232 0.45 -14.43 -32.62
C ARG A 232 -0.07 -15.03 -31.33
N LEU A 233 -1.15 -15.82 -31.38
CA LEU A 233 -1.72 -16.46 -30.18
C LEU A 233 -0.80 -17.56 -29.61
N ASN A 234 0.04 -18.17 -30.46
CA ASN A 234 1.03 -19.15 -30.04
C ASN A 234 2.30 -18.53 -29.44
N GLU A 235 2.55 -17.23 -29.68
CA GLU A 235 3.68 -16.50 -29.10
C GLU A 235 3.53 -16.37 -27.58
N ALA A 236 4.60 -16.60 -26.82
CA ALA A 236 4.62 -16.28 -25.40
C ALA A 236 4.48 -14.76 -25.24
N GLY A 237 3.47 -14.29 -24.51
CA GLY A 237 3.19 -12.86 -24.36
C GLY A 237 2.56 -12.19 -25.61
N GLY A 238 2.11 -12.99 -26.59
CA GLY A 238 1.47 -12.48 -27.81
C GLY A 238 0.08 -11.88 -27.64
N ASN A 239 -0.53 -11.95 -26.44
CA ASN A 239 -1.93 -11.59 -26.19
C ASN A 239 -2.22 -10.09 -26.04
N MET A 240 -1.20 -9.25 -26.20
CA MET A 240 -1.28 -7.80 -26.09
C MET A 240 -0.91 -7.14 -27.43
N ASP A 241 -1.57 -6.03 -27.76
CA ASP A 241 -1.23 -5.14 -28.88
C ASP A 241 -0.03 -4.27 -28.50
N ARG A 242 1.14 -4.91 -28.41
CA ARG A 242 2.42 -4.33 -27.95
C ARG A 242 2.91 -3.21 -28.86
N GLU A 243 2.59 -3.32 -30.14
CA GLU A 243 2.89 -2.36 -31.19
C GLU A 243 2.19 -1.03 -30.89
N ARG A 244 0.90 -1.08 -30.58
CA ARG A 244 0.10 0.08 -30.21
C ARG A 244 0.46 0.63 -28.84
N PHE A 245 0.71 -0.24 -27.86
CA PHE A 245 1.16 0.18 -26.54
C PHE A 245 2.49 0.95 -26.61
N SER A 246 3.44 0.45 -27.40
CA SER A 246 4.74 1.11 -27.59
C SER A 246 4.60 2.44 -28.33
N GLY A 247 3.78 2.48 -29.39
CA GLY A 247 3.57 3.67 -30.21
C GLY A 247 2.73 4.78 -29.55
N GLU A 248 1.84 4.43 -28.60
CA GLU A 248 0.99 5.40 -27.90
C GLU A 248 1.53 5.72 -26.50
N ILE A 249 1.63 4.73 -25.61
CA ILE A 249 2.00 4.94 -24.20
C ILE A 249 3.49 5.21 -24.05
N LEU A 250 4.36 4.29 -24.50
CA LEU A 250 5.80 4.42 -24.27
C LEU A 250 6.41 5.59 -25.04
N ALA A 251 6.00 5.78 -26.30
CA ALA A 251 6.39 6.93 -27.10
C ALA A 251 5.84 8.25 -26.51
N GLY A 252 4.59 8.26 -26.03
CA GLY A 252 3.97 9.40 -25.35
C GLY A 252 4.75 9.83 -24.12
N ILE A 253 5.04 8.89 -23.21
CA ILE A 253 5.87 9.13 -22.01
C ILE A 253 7.26 9.66 -22.40
N SER A 254 7.89 9.02 -23.40
CA SER A 254 9.24 9.40 -23.87
C SER A 254 9.28 10.79 -24.47
N SER A 255 8.21 11.24 -25.12
CA SER A 255 8.11 12.59 -25.69
C SER A 255 8.22 13.69 -24.61
N GLY A 256 7.78 13.40 -23.38
CA GLY A 256 7.75 14.35 -22.28
C GLY A 256 6.68 15.43 -22.38
N GLY A 257 5.86 15.43 -23.44
CA GLY A 257 4.73 16.34 -23.61
C GLY A 257 3.40 15.66 -23.33
N ASP A 258 2.33 16.45 -23.43
CA ASP A 258 0.97 15.93 -23.41
C ASP A 258 0.74 15.03 -24.63
N PHE A 259 -0.02 13.96 -24.46
CA PHE A 259 -0.31 13.03 -25.54
C PHE A 259 -1.71 12.43 -25.40
N ASN A 260 -2.11 11.64 -26.40
CA ASN A 260 -3.36 10.89 -26.34
C ASN A 260 -3.07 9.41 -26.55
N TYR A 261 -3.87 8.58 -25.91
CA TYR A 261 -3.88 7.14 -26.14
C TYR A 261 -5.33 6.67 -26.31
N ARG A 262 -5.53 5.44 -26.78
CA ARG A 262 -6.89 4.91 -26.95
C ARG A 262 -7.05 3.58 -26.23
N PRO A 263 -8.04 3.37 -25.37
CA PRO A 263 -8.27 2.05 -24.80
C PRO A 263 -9.05 1.15 -25.76
N PHE A 264 -8.82 -0.17 -25.70
CA PHE A 264 -9.59 -1.17 -26.44
C PHE A 264 -10.87 -1.54 -25.69
N ASP A 265 -12.04 -1.37 -26.29
CA ASP A 265 -13.32 -1.79 -25.72
C ASP A 265 -13.58 -3.27 -26.06
N CYS A 266 -13.34 -4.16 -25.09
CA CYS A 266 -13.57 -5.60 -25.24
C CYS A 266 -15.03 -5.98 -25.52
N SER A 267 -16.01 -5.17 -25.11
CA SER A 267 -17.42 -5.49 -25.35
C SER A 267 -17.82 -5.22 -26.81
N LYS A 268 -17.25 -4.17 -27.40
CA LYS A 268 -17.52 -3.75 -28.78
C LYS A 268 -16.49 -4.24 -29.78
N GLN A 269 -15.35 -4.75 -29.31
CA GLN A 269 -14.19 -5.16 -30.11
C GLN A 269 -13.64 -4.02 -30.99
N ILE A 270 -13.62 -2.79 -30.47
CA ILE A 270 -13.13 -1.60 -31.17
C ILE A 270 -12.10 -0.83 -30.34
N ILE A 271 -11.30 0.00 -31.02
CA ILE A 271 -10.52 1.05 -30.36
C ILE A 271 -11.47 2.19 -29.99
N SER A 272 -11.41 2.63 -28.73
CA SER A 272 -12.28 3.67 -28.18
C SER A 272 -11.80 5.07 -28.55
N GLU A 273 -12.57 6.09 -28.12
CA GLU A 273 -12.19 7.49 -28.26
C GLU A 273 -10.86 7.81 -27.55
N PRO A 274 -10.10 8.82 -28.03
CA PRO A 274 -8.84 9.23 -27.42
C PRO A 274 -9.02 9.70 -25.96
N VAL A 275 -8.11 9.27 -25.11
CA VAL A 275 -7.93 9.75 -23.74
C VAL A 275 -6.73 10.69 -23.72
N PHE A 276 -6.97 11.93 -23.29
CA PHE A 276 -5.92 12.94 -23.14
C PHE A 276 -5.12 12.74 -21.86
N VAL A 277 -3.80 12.83 -21.97
CA VAL A 277 -2.86 12.65 -20.87
C VAL A 277 -2.00 13.91 -20.76
N ARG A 278 -1.99 14.50 -19.56
CA ARG A 278 -1.02 15.56 -19.23
C ARG A 278 0.34 14.93 -18.91
N ALA A 279 1.40 15.57 -19.39
CA ALA A 279 2.76 15.17 -19.06
C ALA A 279 2.95 15.10 -17.54
N ASN A 280 3.53 14.00 -17.06
CA ASN A 280 3.83 13.80 -15.66
C ASN A 280 5.23 13.17 -15.52
N PRO A 281 6.06 13.63 -14.57
CA PRO A 281 7.36 13.02 -14.32
C PRO A 281 7.27 11.57 -13.86
N ILE A 282 6.16 11.14 -13.25
CA ILE A 282 5.99 9.78 -12.72
C ILE A 282 4.87 9.08 -13.50
N ASN A 283 5.21 7.93 -14.09
CA ASN A 283 4.30 7.13 -14.90
C ASN A 283 4.33 5.69 -14.41
N ILE A 284 3.16 5.12 -14.16
CA ILE A 284 2.99 3.74 -13.68
C ILE A 284 2.26 2.97 -14.78
N ILE A 285 2.80 1.82 -15.12
CA ILE A 285 2.22 0.88 -16.08
C ILE A 285 1.94 -0.39 -15.31
N GLU A 286 0.68 -0.82 -15.27
CA GLU A 286 0.29 -2.05 -14.59
C GLU A 286 -0.44 -3.00 -15.55
N GLY A 287 -0.20 -4.29 -15.41
CA GLY A 287 -0.94 -5.30 -16.15
C GLY A 287 -0.08 -6.47 -16.57
N ALA A 288 -0.75 -7.57 -16.93
CA ALA A 288 -0.06 -8.73 -17.49
C ALA A 288 0.57 -8.34 -18.82
N TYR A 289 1.74 -8.91 -19.12
CA TYR A 289 2.51 -8.65 -20.35
C TYR A 289 3.19 -7.28 -20.43
N SER A 290 3.03 -6.41 -19.42
CA SER A 290 3.70 -5.11 -19.36
C SER A 290 5.23 -5.23 -19.40
N MET A 291 5.78 -6.33 -18.90
CA MET A 291 7.23 -6.63 -18.89
C MET A 291 7.74 -7.36 -20.15
N HIS A 292 6.99 -7.37 -21.25
CA HIS A 292 7.43 -8.02 -22.48
C HIS A 292 8.84 -7.55 -22.89
N PRO A 293 9.74 -8.43 -23.40
CA PRO A 293 11.12 -8.07 -23.73
C PRO A 293 11.30 -6.83 -24.61
N GLU A 294 10.36 -6.55 -25.51
CA GLU A 294 10.36 -5.33 -26.35
C GLU A 294 10.07 -4.04 -25.57
N MET A 295 9.36 -4.13 -24.44
CA MET A 295 8.92 -2.98 -23.65
C MET A 295 9.78 -2.76 -22.40
N LYS A 296 10.33 -3.83 -21.81
CA LYS A 296 11.03 -3.79 -20.50
C LYS A 296 12.24 -2.84 -20.44
N GLY A 297 12.79 -2.42 -21.59
CA GLY A 297 13.87 -1.44 -21.67
C GLY A 297 13.45 -0.01 -21.31
N ASN A 298 12.14 0.28 -21.27
CA ASN A 298 11.59 1.62 -21.06
C ASN A 298 11.25 1.92 -19.59
N TYR A 299 11.52 1.00 -18.67
CA TYR A 299 11.16 1.12 -17.25
C TYR A 299 12.39 1.31 -16.37
N ASP A 300 12.28 2.24 -15.43
CA ASP A 300 13.29 2.54 -14.41
C ASP A 300 13.19 1.64 -13.18
N LEU A 301 11.98 1.13 -12.91
CA LEU A 301 11.69 0.20 -11.82
C LEU A 301 10.67 -0.84 -12.28
N LYS A 302 10.97 -2.11 -12.01
CA LYS A 302 10.15 -3.26 -12.41
C LYS A 302 9.75 -4.04 -11.17
N VAL A 303 8.45 -4.13 -10.93
CA VAL A 303 7.86 -4.81 -9.78
C VAL A 303 7.09 -6.04 -10.27
N PHE A 304 7.33 -7.18 -9.65
CA PHE A 304 6.52 -8.38 -9.85
C PHE A 304 5.64 -8.61 -8.63
N LEU A 305 4.33 -8.71 -8.85
CA LEU A 305 3.34 -9.05 -7.83
C LEU A 305 2.92 -10.51 -7.98
N LYS A 306 3.06 -11.29 -6.90
CA LYS A 306 2.60 -12.68 -6.87
C LYS A 306 1.79 -12.99 -5.63
N VAL A 307 0.98 -14.03 -5.74
CA VAL A 307 0.17 -14.60 -4.66
C VAL A 307 0.15 -16.11 -4.83
N SER A 308 -0.17 -16.84 -3.78
CA SER A 308 -0.42 -18.27 -3.87
C SER A 308 -1.56 -18.56 -4.86
N GLU A 309 -1.49 -19.72 -5.52
CA GLU A 309 -2.54 -20.17 -6.45
C GLU A 309 -3.91 -20.25 -5.75
N GLU A 310 -3.93 -20.67 -4.48
CA GLU A 310 -5.14 -20.71 -3.67
C GLU A 310 -5.74 -19.32 -3.47
N THR A 311 -4.92 -18.33 -3.11
CA THR A 311 -5.36 -16.94 -2.97
C THR A 311 -5.85 -16.37 -4.30
N ALA A 312 -5.11 -16.57 -5.41
CA ALA A 312 -5.54 -16.13 -6.74
C ALA A 312 -6.90 -16.73 -7.09
N LYS A 313 -7.07 -18.04 -6.91
CA LYS A 313 -8.33 -18.75 -7.17
C LYS A 313 -9.49 -18.17 -6.36
N LYS A 314 -9.34 -18.05 -5.04
CA LYS A 314 -10.37 -17.46 -4.16
C LYS A 314 -10.75 -16.04 -4.60
N ARG A 315 -9.77 -15.21 -4.97
CA ARG A 315 -10.02 -13.84 -5.46
C ARG A 315 -10.76 -13.82 -6.78
N ILE A 316 -10.42 -14.73 -7.72
CA ILE A 316 -11.09 -14.86 -9.02
C ILE A 316 -12.53 -15.34 -8.84
N GLU A 317 -12.76 -16.36 -8.01
CA GLU A 317 -14.09 -16.90 -7.73
C GLU A 317 -14.99 -15.87 -7.06
N LYS A 318 -14.46 -15.06 -6.13
CA LYS A 318 -15.21 -14.02 -5.43
C LYS A 318 -15.66 -12.87 -6.34
N ARG A 319 -14.90 -12.54 -7.39
CA ARG A 319 -15.11 -11.32 -8.19
C ARG A 319 -15.79 -11.54 -9.54
N ASN A 320 -15.76 -12.75 -10.08
CA ASN A 320 -16.16 -13.03 -11.46
C ASN A 320 -17.35 -14.00 -11.55
N SER A 321 -18.12 -13.90 -12.62
CA SER A 321 -19.14 -14.90 -12.97
C SER A 321 -18.49 -16.27 -13.29
N PRO A 322 -19.22 -17.39 -13.14
CA PRO A 322 -18.68 -18.73 -13.46
C PRO A 322 -18.13 -18.87 -14.88
N GLU A 323 -18.69 -18.13 -15.85
CA GLU A 323 -18.18 -18.09 -17.21
C GLU A 323 -16.81 -17.41 -17.30
N MET A 324 -16.68 -16.24 -16.68
CA MET A 324 -15.40 -15.50 -16.64
C MET A 324 -14.35 -16.27 -15.84
N GLN A 325 -14.73 -16.96 -14.76
CA GLN A 325 -13.83 -17.84 -14.00
C GLN A 325 -13.22 -18.91 -14.91
N ARG A 326 -14.03 -19.57 -15.78
CA ARG A 326 -13.51 -20.55 -16.74
C ARG A 326 -12.47 -19.95 -17.67
N ARG A 327 -12.69 -18.72 -18.17
CA ARG A 327 -11.70 -18.03 -19.02
C ARG A 327 -10.41 -17.74 -18.27
N PHE A 328 -10.48 -17.25 -17.03
CA PHE A 328 -9.27 -17.07 -16.21
C PHE A 328 -8.48 -18.36 -16.05
N PHE A 329 -9.13 -19.46 -15.66
CA PHE A 329 -8.44 -20.72 -15.32
C PHE A 329 -7.96 -21.49 -16.55
N ASN A 330 -8.72 -21.47 -17.65
CA ASN A 330 -8.43 -22.30 -18.82
C ASN A 330 -7.70 -21.55 -19.94
N GLU A 331 -7.77 -20.21 -19.99
CA GLU A 331 -7.17 -19.39 -21.04
C GLU A 331 -6.07 -18.49 -20.46
N TRP A 332 -6.44 -17.52 -19.62
CA TRP A 332 -5.56 -16.40 -19.29
C TRP A 332 -4.41 -16.78 -18.35
N ILE A 333 -4.68 -17.50 -17.27
CA ILE A 333 -3.63 -17.93 -16.34
C ILE A 333 -2.61 -18.84 -17.06
N PRO A 334 -3.01 -19.87 -17.83
CA PRO A 334 -2.04 -20.66 -18.60
C PRO A 334 -1.19 -19.82 -19.56
N MET A 335 -1.77 -18.83 -20.23
CA MET A 335 -1.05 -17.91 -21.11
C MET A 335 -0.04 -17.04 -20.35
N GLU A 336 -0.46 -16.46 -19.21
CA GLU A 336 0.40 -15.69 -18.32
C GLU A 336 1.59 -16.54 -17.83
N GLN A 337 1.35 -17.77 -17.38
CA GLN A 337 2.41 -18.66 -16.89
C GLN A 337 3.39 -19.07 -18.00
N LYS A 338 2.88 -19.35 -19.21
CA LYS A 338 3.73 -19.61 -20.38
C LYS A 338 4.63 -18.40 -20.66
N TYR A 339 4.08 -17.19 -20.62
CA TYR A 339 4.82 -15.94 -20.79
C TYR A 339 5.87 -15.71 -19.70
N PHE A 340 5.49 -15.83 -18.42
CA PHE A 340 6.41 -15.66 -17.30
C PHE A 340 7.60 -16.61 -17.38
N LYS A 341 7.34 -17.88 -17.69
CA LYS A 341 8.38 -18.90 -17.85
C LYS A 341 9.26 -18.65 -19.07
N ALA A 342 8.68 -18.29 -20.21
CA ALA A 342 9.44 -18.12 -21.45
C ALA A 342 10.47 -16.99 -21.37
N PHE A 343 10.19 -15.94 -20.60
CA PHE A 343 11.05 -14.75 -20.50
C PHE A 343 11.65 -14.51 -19.12
N SER A 344 11.48 -15.46 -18.18
CA SER A 344 11.96 -15.33 -16.79
C SER A 344 11.55 -13.99 -16.17
N ILE A 345 10.25 -13.68 -16.27
CA ILE A 345 9.72 -12.34 -15.98
C ILE A 345 9.96 -11.94 -14.52
N GLU A 346 9.73 -12.85 -13.58
CA GLU A 346 9.95 -12.60 -12.15
C GLU A 346 11.43 -12.28 -11.87
N GLU A 347 12.35 -13.03 -12.47
CA GLU A 347 13.80 -12.83 -12.31
C GLU A 347 14.32 -11.56 -12.98
N ASN A 348 13.56 -11.00 -13.94
CA ASN A 348 13.88 -9.74 -14.61
C ASN A 348 13.30 -8.50 -13.91
N CYS A 349 12.59 -8.67 -12.78
CA CYS A 349 12.09 -7.58 -11.96
C CYS A 349 13.07 -7.20 -10.84
N ASP A 350 13.06 -5.92 -10.46
CA ASP A 350 13.92 -5.39 -9.38
C ASP A 350 13.38 -5.75 -7.99
N ILE A 351 12.06 -5.88 -7.86
CA ILE A 351 11.35 -6.14 -6.60
C ILE A 351 10.25 -7.17 -6.85
N VAL A 352 10.17 -8.18 -5.98
CA VAL A 352 9.07 -9.14 -5.94
C VAL A 352 8.28 -8.94 -4.65
N ILE A 353 6.97 -8.72 -4.75
CA ILE A 353 6.06 -8.61 -3.60
C ILE A 353 5.12 -9.82 -3.58
N ILE A 354 5.05 -10.48 -2.43
CA ILE A 354 4.06 -11.50 -2.12
C ILE A 354 2.84 -10.81 -1.52
N ASN A 355 1.70 -10.90 -2.18
CA ASN A 355 0.48 -10.16 -1.85
C ASN A 355 -0.67 -11.08 -1.41
N GLU A 356 -0.44 -11.94 -0.42
CA GLU A 356 -1.46 -12.87 0.13
C GLU A 356 -2.73 -12.17 0.62
#